data_AF-U6LD11-F1
#
_entry.id   AF-U6LD11-F1
#
_cell.length_a   1.000
_cell.length_b   1.000
_cell.length_c   1.000
_cell.angle_alpha   90.00
_cell.angle_beta   90.00
_cell.angle_gamma   90.00
#
_symmetry.space_group_name_H-M   'P 1'
#
loop_
_entity.id
_entity.type
_entity.pdbx_description
1 polymer ?
#
loop_
_entity_poly.entity_id
_entity_poly.type
_entity_poly.pdbx_seq_one_letter_code
_entity_poly.pdbx_strand_id
1 'polypeptide(L)'
;MEVKDVFDFMNMEDAQREKLLASLTQAQLREVAKASNRYPVISLEFELSKTENISPGENIQCTVQLERDLADGDTVGPVYAPLFPKEKEEQWWLVIGQSAPNGLNAIKRISITKQNSTVKLAFEAPETPGKHQFVLFLMCDSYIGADQEHKFEIRVR
;
A
#
# COMPACT_ATOMS: atom_id res chain seq x y z
N MET A 1 -1.95 -25.79 1.15
CA MET A 1 -2.50 -24.42 1.21
C MET A 1 -2.99 -24.07 -0.20
N GLU A 2 -4.16 -23.45 -0.35
CA GLU A 2 -4.58 -22.90 -1.64
C GLU A 2 -3.86 -21.55 -1.81
N VAL A 3 -3.06 -21.39 -2.86
CA VAL A 3 -2.33 -20.15 -3.15
C VAL A 3 -3.21 -19.27 -4.03
N LYS A 4 -3.62 -18.09 -3.54
CA LYS A 4 -4.56 -17.20 -4.24
C LYS A 4 -3.91 -15.95 -4.81
N ASP A 5 -2.85 -15.46 -4.16
CA ASP A 5 -2.15 -14.25 -4.57
C ASP A 5 -0.62 -14.37 -4.39
N VAL A 6 0.07 -13.25 -4.64
CA VAL A 6 1.54 -13.17 -4.55
C VAL A 6 2.01 -13.31 -3.10
N PHE A 7 1.24 -12.82 -2.12
CA PHE A 7 1.60 -12.93 -0.71
C PHE A 7 1.50 -14.37 -0.22
N ASP A 8 0.45 -15.09 -0.59
CA ASP A 8 0.31 -16.52 -0.31
C ASP A 8 1.49 -17.31 -0.89
N PHE A 9 1.89 -16.98 -2.12
CA PHE A 9 3.03 -17.61 -2.78
C PHE A 9 4.37 -17.32 -2.08
N MET A 10 4.59 -16.09 -1.64
CA MET A 10 5.82 -15.71 -0.93
C MET A 10 5.89 -16.36 0.45
N ASN A 11 4.76 -16.46 1.16
CA ASN A 11 4.68 -17.00 2.53
C ASN A 11 4.51 -18.53 2.60
N MET A 12 4.37 -19.22 1.47
CA MET A 12 4.23 -20.68 1.47
C MET A 12 5.52 -21.38 1.90
N GLU A 13 5.37 -22.57 2.49
CA GLU A 13 6.50 -23.41 2.89
C GLU A 13 7.37 -23.83 1.69
N ASP A 14 8.68 -23.92 1.90
CA ASP A 14 9.66 -24.22 0.85
C ASP A 14 9.35 -25.52 0.10
N ALA A 15 8.98 -26.60 0.80
CA ALA A 15 8.62 -27.87 0.18
C ALA A 15 7.39 -27.77 -0.74
N GLN A 16 6.42 -26.90 -0.39
CA GLN A 16 5.25 -26.65 -1.23
C GLN A 16 5.62 -25.80 -2.43
N ARG A 17 6.50 -24.80 -2.25
CA ARG A 17 7.01 -23.93 -3.33
C ARG A 17 7.80 -24.72 -4.35
N GLU A 18 8.72 -25.59 -3.91
CA GLU A 18 9.51 -26.47 -4.78
C GLU A 18 8.61 -27.38 -5.61
N LYS A 19 7.59 -27.98 -5.00
CA LYS A 19 6.62 -28.83 -5.70
C LYS A 19 5.81 -28.03 -6.73
N LEU A 20 5.36 -26.82 -6.38
CA LEU A 20 4.59 -25.94 -7.26
C LEU A 20 5.40 -25.52 -8.49
N LEU A 21 6.69 -25.22 -8.30
CA LEU A 21 7.58 -24.71 -9.34
C LEU A 21 8.39 -25.80 -10.06
N ALA A 22 8.19 -27.08 -9.73
CA ALA A 22 9.01 -28.20 -10.20
C ALA A 22 9.10 -28.36 -11.74
N SER A 23 8.10 -27.85 -12.47
CA SER A 23 8.07 -27.90 -13.94
C SER A 23 8.85 -26.79 -14.63
N LEU A 24 9.33 -25.80 -13.87
CA LEU A 24 10.05 -24.64 -14.41
C LEU A 24 11.53 -24.94 -14.62
N THR A 25 12.10 -24.34 -15.66
CA THR A 25 13.54 -24.35 -15.89
C THR A 25 14.26 -23.45 -14.88
N GLN A 26 15.57 -23.66 -14.71
CA GLN A 26 16.43 -22.80 -13.89
C GLN A 26 16.43 -21.33 -14.33
N ALA A 27 16.20 -21.05 -15.62
CA ALA A 27 16.03 -19.69 -16.10
C ALA A 27 14.71 -19.08 -15.59
N GLN A 28 13.61 -19.80 -15.71
CA GLN A 28 12.30 -19.34 -15.25
C GLN A 28 12.24 -19.18 -13.72
N LEU A 29 12.83 -20.10 -12.96
CA LEU A 29 12.93 -19.98 -11.50
C LEU A 29 13.65 -18.70 -11.07
N ARG A 30 14.70 -18.31 -11.79
CA ARG A 30 15.40 -17.03 -11.54
C ARG A 30 14.51 -15.82 -11.82
N GLU A 31 13.69 -15.86 -12.87
CA GLU A 31 12.75 -14.77 -13.16
C GLU A 31 11.63 -14.68 -12.13
N VAL A 32 11.12 -15.81 -11.63
CA VAL A 32 10.16 -15.85 -10.51
C VAL A 32 10.79 -15.25 -9.25
N ALA A 33 12.02 -15.66 -8.90
CA ALA A 33 12.72 -15.12 -7.74
C ALA A 33 12.94 -13.59 -7.86
N LYS A 34 13.33 -13.09 -9.03
CA LYS A 34 13.47 -11.65 -9.27
C LYS A 34 12.14 -10.91 -9.09
N ALA A 35 11.04 -11.47 -9.62
CA ALA A 35 9.72 -10.89 -9.49
C ALA A 35 9.29 -10.83 -8.01
N SER A 36 9.44 -11.93 -7.27
CA SER A 36 9.08 -12.00 -5.85
C SER A 36 9.91 -11.05 -5.00
N ASN A 37 11.23 -11.01 -5.19
CA ASN A 37 12.11 -10.11 -4.43
C ASN A 37 11.86 -8.62 -4.72
N ARG A 38 11.25 -8.30 -5.87
CA ARG A 38 10.92 -6.92 -6.25
C ARG A 38 9.48 -6.52 -5.90
N TYR A 39 8.61 -7.49 -5.62
CA TYR A 39 7.24 -7.23 -5.23
C TYR A 39 7.20 -6.51 -3.86
N PRO A 40 6.45 -5.42 -3.71
CA PRO A 40 6.48 -4.62 -2.50
C PRO A 40 5.71 -5.29 -1.36
N VAL A 41 6.37 -5.40 -0.21
CA VAL A 41 5.75 -5.73 1.07
C VAL A 41 5.87 -4.51 1.97
N ILE A 42 4.75 -3.88 2.29
CA ILE A 42 4.69 -2.62 3.04
C ILE A 42 3.68 -2.76 4.16
N SER A 43 4.08 -2.44 5.39
CA SER A 43 3.18 -2.23 6.51
C SER A 43 2.77 -0.75 6.56
N LEU A 44 1.50 -0.50 6.88
CA LEU A 44 0.94 0.83 7.02
C LEU A 44 0.26 0.96 8.37
N GLU A 45 0.67 1.97 9.12
CA GLU A 45 -0.03 2.45 10.31
C GLU A 45 -0.38 3.92 10.13
N PHE A 46 -1.48 4.39 10.72
CA PHE A 46 -1.86 5.80 10.64
C PHE A 46 -2.51 6.30 11.92
N GLU A 47 -2.35 7.60 12.15
CA GLU A 47 -2.93 8.32 13.28
C GLU A 47 -3.57 9.62 12.80
N LEU A 48 -4.78 9.90 13.31
CA LEU A 48 -5.50 11.14 13.05
C LEU A 48 -5.28 12.11 14.21
N SER A 49 -5.11 13.40 13.89
CA SER A 49 -4.98 14.45 14.91
C SER A 49 -6.22 14.60 15.79
N LYS A 50 -7.39 14.17 15.29
CA LYS A 50 -8.67 14.23 15.99
C LYS A 50 -9.66 13.26 15.36
N THR A 51 -10.46 12.60 16.19
CA THR A 51 -11.52 11.67 15.76
C THR A 51 -12.90 12.02 16.30
N GLU A 52 -12.99 12.85 17.35
CA GLU A 52 -14.22 13.20 18.06
C GLU A 52 -14.32 14.71 18.28
N ASN A 53 -15.55 15.23 18.47
CA ASN A 53 -15.83 16.66 18.70
C ASN A 53 -15.24 17.58 17.61
N ILE A 54 -15.23 17.10 16.37
CA ILE A 54 -14.70 17.83 15.22
C ILE A 54 -15.73 18.86 14.76
N SER A 55 -15.29 20.08 14.49
CA SER A 55 -16.17 21.11 13.93
C SER A 55 -16.40 20.87 12.43
N PRO A 56 -17.57 21.22 11.89
CA PRO A 56 -17.77 21.29 10.45
C PRO A 56 -16.65 22.09 9.76
N GLY A 57 -16.09 21.57 8.66
CA GLY A 57 -14.99 22.21 7.92
C GLY A 57 -13.62 22.20 8.63
N GLU A 58 -13.48 21.53 9.78
CA GLU A 58 -12.21 21.46 10.50
C GLU A 58 -11.21 20.59 9.73
N ASN A 59 -9.98 21.09 9.54
CA ASN A 59 -8.92 20.35 8.86
C ASN A 59 -8.31 19.29 9.80
N ILE A 60 -8.36 18.04 9.38
CA ILE A 60 -7.84 16.88 10.14
C ILE A 60 -6.52 16.44 9.50
N GLN A 61 -5.47 16.35 10.31
CA GLN A 61 -4.19 15.80 9.87
C GLN A 61 -4.16 14.28 10.08
N CYS A 62 -3.77 13.56 9.04
CA CYS A 62 -3.47 12.13 9.07
C CYS A 62 -1.95 11.94 8.90
N THR A 63 -1.32 11.31 9.90
CA THR A 63 0.08 10.91 9.86
C THR A 63 0.14 9.42 9.57
N VAL A 64 0.75 9.06 8.45
CA VAL A 64 0.90 7.68 7.98
C VAL A 64 2.37 7.27 8.16
N GLN A 65 2.58 6.15 8.85
CA GLN A 65 3.86 5.48 8.99
C GLN A 65 3.87 4.28 8.04
N LEU A 66 4.91 4.21 7.23
CA LEU A 66 5.10 3.18 6.21
C LEU A 66 6.40 2.45 6.52
N GLU A 67 6.31 1.14 6.66
CA GLU A 67 7.47 0.26 6.83
C GLU A 67 7.55 -0.68 5.64
N ARG A 68 8.59 -0.54 4.82
CA ARG A 68 8.86 -1.46 3.72
C ARG A 68 9.77 -2.57 4.22
N ASP A 69 9.38 -3.82 3.97
CA ASP A 69 10.25 -4.97 4.20
C ASP A 69 11.42 -4.91 3.22
N LEU A 70 12.59 -4.58 3.74
CA LEU A 70 13.85 -4.47 3.02
C LEU A 70 14.92 -5.14 3.87
N ALA A 71 15.75 -5.98 3.26
CA ALA A 71 16.93 -6.51 3.92
C ALA A 71 17.96 -5.39 4.19
N ASP A 72 18.77 -5.57 5.24
CA ASP A 72 19.80 -4.60 5.60
C ASP A 72 20.78 -4.35 4.43
N GLY A 73 20.85 -3.10 3.98
CA GLY A 73 21.71 -2.68 2.88
C GLY A 73 21.09 -2.77 1.49
N ASP A 74 19.87 -3.30 1.36
CA ASP A 74 19.14 -3.30 0.10
C ASP A 74 18.59 -1.92 -0.24
N THR A 75 18.45 -1.67 -1.54
CA THR A 75 17.83 -0.47 -2.08
C THR A 75 16.65 -0.85 -2.97
N VAL A 76 15.63 0.02 -2.98
CA VAL A 76 14.52 -0.13 -3.92
C VAL A 76 15.04 0.22 -5.32
N GLY A 77 15.30 -0.81 -6.13
CA GLY A 77 15.63 -0.65 -7.54
C GLY A 77 14.38 -0.49 -8.42
N PRO A 78 14.57 -0.38 -9.74
CA PRO A 78 13.48 -0.17 -10.69
C PRO A 78 12.45 -1.30 -10.67
N VAL A 79 11.22 -1.00 -11.08
CA VAL A 79 10.12 -1.97 -11.15
C VAL A 79 10.50 -3.16 -12.05
N TYR A 80 10.24 -4.37 -11.58
CA TYR A 80 10.40 -5.57 -12.41
C TYR A 80 9.17 -5.71 -13.33
N ALA A 81 9.26 -5.14 -14.53
CA ALA A 81 8.21 -5.18 -15.54
C ALA A 81 8.80 -5.50 -16.93
N PRO A 82 9.12 -6.78 -17.24
CA PRO A 82 9.86 -7.15 -18.46
C PRO A 82 9.12 -6.85 -19.76
N LEU A 83 7.81 -6.64 -19.72
CA LEU A 83 6.98 -6.27 -20.88
C LEU A 83 6.79 -4.75 -21.02
N PHE A 84 7.24 -3.96 -20.04
CA PHE A 84 7.18 -2.50 -20.09
C PHE A 84 8.46 -1.96 -20.75
N PRO A 85 8.36 -1.10 -21.79
CA PRO A 85 9.50 -0.80 -22.67
C PRO A 85 10.54 0.16 -22.06
N LYS A 86 10.31 0.66 -20.84
CA LYS A 86 11.17 1.66 -20.20
C LYS A 86 11.46 1.22 -18.77
N GLU A 87 12.60 1.65 -18.24
CA GLU A 87 12.83 1.59 -16.80
C GLU A 87 11.81 2.48 -16.08
N LYS A 88 11.31 2.02 -14.94
CA LYS A 88 10.27 2.70 -14.18
C LYS A 88 10.59 2.63 -12.70
N GLU A 89 10.52 3.79 -12.04
CA GLU A 89 10.51 3.88 -10.59
C GLU A 89 9.09 3.61 -10.06
N GLU A 90 9.04 2.86 -8.96
CA GLU A 90 7.81 2.55 -8.25
C GLU A 90 7.26 3.83 -7.59
N GLN A 91 5.97 4.11 -7.75
CA GLN A 91 5.30 5.23 -7.09
C GLN A 91 4.02 4.76 -6.41
N TRP A 92 3.64 5.48 -5.37
CA TRP A 92 2.46 5.19 -4.57
C TRP A 92 1.56 6.39 -4.44
N TRP A 93 0.27 6.12 -4.25
CA TRP A 93 -0.72 7.11 -3.89
C TRP A 93 -1.29 6.78 -2.51
N LEU A 94 -1.19 7.74 -1.59
CA LEU A 94 -2.03 7.76 -0.39
C LEU A 94 -3.29 8.55 -0.73
N VAL A 95 -4.45 7.92 -0.55
CA VAL A 95 -5.75 8.53 -0.83
C VAL A 95 -6.66 8.39 0.38
N ILE A 96 -7.28 9.48 0.83
CA ILE A 96 -8.39 9.43 1.78
C ILE A 96 -9.65 9.72 1.00
N GLY A 97 -10.63 8.83 1.10
CA GLY A 97 -11.92 8.99 0.45
C GLY A 97 -13.07 8.36 1.24
N GLN A 98 -14.28 8.48 0.69
CA GLN A 98 -15.50 7.90 1.24
C GLN A 98 -16.20 7.07 0.16
N SER A 99 -16.56 5.82 0.43
CA SER A 99 -17.26 4.95 -0.54
C SER A 99 -18.64 5.48 -0.92
N ALA A 100 -19.31 6.18 -0.02
CA ALA A 100 -20.55 6.92 -0.26
C ALA A 100 -20.38 8.28 0.43
N PRO A 101 -20.33 9.41 -0.31
CA PRO A 101 -20.85 9.63 -1.66
C PRO A 101 -19.87 9.35 -2.82
N ASN A 102 -18.84 8.49 -2.66
CA ASN A 102 -17.74 8.33 -3.62
C ASN A 102 -16.90 9.61 -3.76
N GLY A 103 -16.50 10.17 -2.61
CA GLY A 103 -15.69 11.38 -2.51
C GLY A 103 -14.20 11.08 -2.34
N LEU A 104 -13.36 11.93 -2.93
CA LEU A 104 -11.92 11.97 -2.68
C LEU A 104 -11.62 13.21 -1.84
N ASN A 105 -11.13 13.00 -0.62
CA ASN A 105 -10.92 14.05 0.38
C ASN A 105 -9.46 14.48 0.47
N ALA A 106 -8.51 13.57 0.23
CA ALA A 106 -7.11 13.91 0.10
C ALA A 106 -6.40 12.91 -0.82
N ILE A 107 -5.37 13.38 -1.52
CA ILE A 107 -4.51 12.55 -2.35
C ILE A 107 -3.07 13.06 -2.29
N LYS A 108 -2.11 12.14 -2.17
CA LYS A 108 -0.68 12.47 -2.17
C LYS A 108 0.12 11.39 -2.89
N ARG A 109 0.91 11.79 -3.88
CA ARG A 109 1.90 10.91 -4.51
C ARG A 109 3.15 10.83 -3.64
N ILE A 110 3.65 9.63 -3.41
CA ILE A 110 4.84 9.37 -2.61
C ILE A 110 5.75 8.33 -3.27
N SER A 111 6.99 8.26 -2.78
CA SER A 111 7.95 7.21 -3.10
C SER A 111 8.41 6.58 -1.80
N ILE A 112 8.39 5.25 -1.71
CA ILE A 112 8.72 4.50 -0.49
C ILE A 112 10.05 3.78 -0.74
N THR A 113 11.13 4.57 -0.79
CA THR A 113 12.49 4.09 -1.12
C THR A 113 13.31 3.69 0.10
N LYS A 114 12.86 4.07 1.30
CA LYS A 114 13.49 3.75 2.58
C LYS A 114 12.66 2.70 3.31
N GLN A 115 13.31 1.95 4.20
CA GLN A 115 12.64 1.00 5.09
C GLN A 115 11.55 1.69 5.92
N ASN A 116 11.84 2.86 6.50
CA ASN A 116 10.87 3.62 7.28
C ASN A 116 10.59 4.97 6.65
N SER A 117 9.31 5.32 6.50
CA SER A 117 8.86 6.60 5.95
C SER A 117 7.63 7.11 6.70
N THR A 118 7.62 8.41 7.00
CA THR A 118 6.45 9.08 7.59
C THR A 118 5.91 10.11 6.62
N VAL A 119 4.61 10.04 6.33
CA VAL A 119 3.92 10.93 5.40
C VAL A 119 2.74 11.58 6.10
N LYS A 120 2.62 12.90 5.97
CA LYS A 120 1.46 13.66 6.43
C LYS A 120 0.58 14.05 5.25
N LEU A 121 -0.72 13.86 5.40
CA LEU A 121 -1.79 14.36 4.55
C LEU A 121 -2.88 14.98 5.43
N ALA A 122 -3.67 15.89 4.87
CA ALA A 122 -4.74 16.55 5.60
C ALA A 122 -5.99 16.61 4.73
N PHE A 123 -7.15 16.55 5.37
CA PHE A 123 -8.45 16.60 4.72
C PHE A 123 -9.44 17.37 5.59
N GLU A 124 -10.45 17.93 4.93
CA GLU A 124 -11.49 18.70 5.59
C GLU A 124 -12.62 17.77 6.09
N ALA A 125 -13.05 17.99 7.34
CA ALA A 125 -14.18 17.28 7.92
C ALA A 125 -15.49 17.65 7.19
N PRO A 126 -16.44 16.71 7.02
CA PRO A 126 -17.72 17.01 6.40
C PRO A 126 -18.49 18.11 7.14
N GLU A 127 -19.24 18.92 6.38
CA GLU A 127 -20.10 19.98 6.94
C GLU A 127 -21.28 19.45 7.76
N THR A 128 -21.63 18.18 7.58
CA THR A 128 -22.78 17.56 8.22
C THR A 128 -22.38 16.95 9.58
N PRO A 129 -23.10 17.26 10.67
CA PRO A 129 -22.86 16.60 11.95
C PRO A 129 -23.12 15.09 11.89
N GLY A 130 -22.39 14.33 12.72
CA GLY A 130 -22.57 12.89 12.85
C GLY A 130 -21.31 12.07 12.58
N LYS A 131 -21.52 10.77 12.41
CA LYS A 131 -20.46 9.79 12.14
C LYS A 131 -20.20 9.71 10.65
N HIS A 132 -18.93 9.80 10.27
CA HIS A 132 -18.49 9.73 8.89
C HIS A 132 -17.43 8.66 8.73
N GLN A 133 -17.68 7.71 7.84
CA GLN A 133 -16.73 6.65 7.50
C GLN A 133 -15.84 7.08 6.34
N PHE A 134 -14.57 6.78 6.46
CA PHE A 134 -13.53 7.04 5.48
C PHE A 134 -12.69 5.78 5.24
N VAL A 135 -11.97 5.80 4.14
CA VAL A 135 -11.00 4.78 3.78
C VAL A 135 -9.69 5.47 3.40
N LEU A 136 -8.60 5.03 4.03
CA LEU A 136 -7.24 5.34 3.61
C LEU A 136 -6.76 4.23 2.67
N PHE A 137 -6.49 4.59 1.41
CA PHE A 137 -5.91 3.71 0.41
C PHE A 137 -4.42 3.98 0.28
N LEU A 138 -3.63 2.91 0.22
CA LEU A 138 -2.26 2.92 -0.30
C LEU A 138 -2.28 2.16 -1.62
N MET A 139 -2.12 2.86 -2.74
CA MET A 139 -2.22 2.27 -4.08
C MET A 139 -0.88 2.31 -4.82
N CYS A 140 -0.46 1.17 -5.36
CA CYS A 140 0.73 1.03 -6.17
C CYS A 140 0.43 1.34 -7.64
N ASP A 141 1.30 2.09 -8.31
CA ASP A 141 1.16 2.34 -9.75
C ASP A 141 1.82 1.27 -10.64
N SER A 142 2.44 0.26 -10.03
CA SER A 142 3.37 -0.67 -10.70
C SER A 142 3.03 -2.15 -10.50
N TYR A 143 2.44 -2.53 -9.36
CA TYR A 143 2.15 -3.92 -9.03
C TYR A 143 0.67 -4.11 -8.70
N ILE A 144 0.06 -5.14 -9.29
CA ILE A 144 -1.31 -5.54 -8.99
C ILE A 144 -1.31 -6.39 -7.71
N GLY A 145 -2.28 -6.13 -6.83
CA GLY A 145 -2.45 -6.86 -5.58
C GLY A 145 -1.63 -6.30 -4.40
N ALA A 146 -0.91 -5.20 -4.60
CA ALA A 146 -0.11 -4.54 -3.56
C ALA A 146 -0.88 -3.43 -2.82
N ASP A 147 -2.09 -3.11 -3.27
CA ASP A 147 -2.93 -2.05 -2.72
C ASP A 147 -3.49 -2.44 -1.36
N GLN A 148 -3.64 -1.46 -0.46
CA GLN A 148 -4.20 -1.65 0.88
C GLN A 148 -5.32 -0.66 1.16
N GLU A 149 -6.31 -1.10 1.93
CA GLU A 149 -7.45 -0.29 2.36
C GLU A 149 -7.61 -0.33 3.89
N HIS A 150 -7.66 0.84 4.51
CA HIS A 150 -7.79 0.99 5.95
C HIS A 150 -8.98 1.87 6.30
N LYS A 151 -10.04 1.27 6.85
CA LYS A 151 -11.28 1.98 7.21
C LYS A 151 -11.14 2.69 8.55
N PHE A 152 -11.64 3.91 8.63
CA PHE A 152 -11.72 4.66 9.89
C PHE A 152 -13.00 5.50 9.96
N GLU A 153 -13.32 5.98 11.17
CA GLU A 153 -14.48 6.83 11.44
C GLU A 153 -14.03 8.10 12.15
N ILE A 154 -14.71 9.21 11.83
CA ILE A 154 -14.65 10.46 12.60
C ILE A 154 -16.05 10.90 13.00
N ARG A 155 -16.16 11.70 14.06
CA ARG A 155 -17.41 12.28 14.54
C ARG A 155 -17.38 13.80 14.54
N VAL A 156 -18.23 14.38 13.70
CA VAL A 156 -18.48 15.83 13.60
C VAL A 156 -19.60 16.21 14.57
N ARG A 157 -19.40 17.30 15.31
CA ARG A 157 -20.32 17.81 16.34
C ARG A 157 -21.50 18.58 15.76
#